data_AF-W4QDE0-F1
#
_entry.id   AF-W4QDE0-F1
#
_cell.length_a   1.000
_cell.length_b   1.000
_cell.length_c   1.000
_cell.angle_alpha   90.00
_cell.angle_beta   90.00
_cell.angle_gamma   90.00
#
_symmetry.space_group_name_H-M   'P 1'
#
loop_
_entity.id
_entity.type
_entity.pdbx_description
1 polymer ?
#
loop_
_entity_poly.entity_id
_entity_poly.type
_entity_poly.pdbx_seq_one_letter_code
_entity_poly.pdbx_strand_id
1 'polypeptide(L)'
;MGVFGLIVFMIIIGAIIGGLTNSLAIKMLFRPYTEKRVGRFRVPFTPGVIPKRRHELASQLGKMVVHYLITAEGISKRLMSTTFTDGLTNWLQKEAMKFMKSEQTGETFLKQQFGLTSAHQRLCTQVGKLVENGYRGYFAKNRYQKLDELLPLSMKKKIEMNIPTVTDYLLERGEMYLQSSEGKDQLSVMIDRFLVQKGKIGNMISMFLGNDRLVDKIQPALVKGLQDSETKKVIQRLIHQEWDKWKQKELHELESYLNEEEIVSYIQQAIEKNLPIFQWMKTPIREWSYQYESTVMDVVIPRAVTVLIGLIASHLEVLLEQVHLDDIVKEQVEAFSVERLEDLVLSISRREFKMITYLGAFLGGFIGLLQGFLLFIVR
;
A
#
# COMPACT_ATOMS: atom_id res chain seq x y z
N MET A 1 6.20 27.98 -93.51
CA MET A 1 5.25 27.68 -92.41
C MET A 1 4.46 28.94 -92.11
N GLY A 2 3.13 28.91 -92.29
CA GLY A 2 2.30 30.12 -92.16
C GLY A 2 2.21 30.65 -90.73
N VAL A 3 1.76 31.90 -90.58
CA VAL A 3 1.51 32.61 -89.31
C VAL A 3 0.76 31.73 -88.30
N PHE A 4 -0.25 31.00 -88.77
CA PHE A 4 -1.02 30.07 -87.95
C PHE A 4 -0.15 28.99 -87.27
N GLY A 5 0.83 28.43 -87.99
CA GLY A 5 1.76 27.44 -87.43
C GLY A 5 2.66 28.03 -86.35
N LEU A 6 3.00 29.33 -86.44
CA LEU A 6 3.82 30.02 -85.46
C LEU A 6 3.05 30.30 -84.17
N ILE A 7 1.75 30.65 -84.26
CA ILE A 7 0.86 30.83 -83.11
C ILE A 7 0.66 29.49 -82.37
N VAL A 8 0.35 28.42 -83.10
CA VAL A 8 0.19 27.08 -82.49
C VAL A 8 1.48 26.63 -81.82
N PHE A 9 2.64 26.90 -82.43
CA PHE A 9 3.95 26.60 -81.84
C PHE A 9 4.19 27.37 -80.53
N MET A 10 3.89 28.67 -80.49
CA MET A 10 4.01 29.50 -79.28
C MET A 10 3.09 29.01 -78.15
N ILE A 11 1.85 28.58 -78.47
CA ILE A 11 0.92 28.00 -77.49
C ILE A 11 1.49 26.72 -76.88
N ILE A 12 1.99 25.80 -77.73
CA ILE A 12 2.55 24.53 -77.28
C ILE A 12 3.78 24.76 -76.40
N ILE A 13 4.70 25.63 -76.83
CA ILE A 13 5.90 25.97 -76.05
C ILE A 13 5.51 26.60 -74.71
N GLY A 14 4.57 27.55 -74.71
CA GLY A 14 4.07 28.19 -73.50
C GLY A 14 3.44 27.20 -72.54
N ALA A 15 2.61 26.28 -73.04
CA ALA A 15 1.98 25.24 -72.23
C ALA A 15 3.00 24.24 -71.66
N ILE A 16 3.99 23.85 -72.46
CA ILE A 16 5.08 22.96 -72.02
C ILE A 16 5.92 23.63 -70.92
N ILE A 17 6.35 24.88 -71.13
CA ILE A 17 7.15 25.62 -70.14
C ILE A 17 6.34 25.83 -68.85
N GLY A 18 5.08 26.24 -68.96
CA GLY A 18 4.20 26.45 -67.80
C GLY A 18 3.96 25.16 -67.01
N GLY A 19 3.70 24.05 -67.70
CA GLY A 19 3.52 22.73 -67.07
C GLY A 19 4.81 22.20 -66.43
N LEU A 20 5.94 22.24 -67.16
CA LEU A 20 7.23 21.74 -66.67
C LEU A 20 7.74 22.55 -65.48
N THR A 21 7.72 23.87 -65.58
CA THR A 21 8.25 24.76 -64.53
C THR A 21 7.48 24.57 -63.23
N ASN A 22 6.15 24.46 -63.32
CA ASN A 22 5.32 24.28 -62.14
C ASN A 22 5.44 22.86 -61.55
N SER A 23 5.50 21.84 -62.39
CA SER A 23 5.77 20.46 -61.95
C SER A 23 7.13 20.34 -61.25
N LEU A 24 8.16 21.03 -61.77
CA LEU A 24 9.48 21.08 -61.17
C LEU A 24 9.46 21.82 -59.84
N ALA A 25 8.80 22.98 -59.75
CA ALA A 25 8.67 23.75 -58.51
C ALA A 25 7.98 22.94 -57.40
N ILE A 26 6.90 22.24 -57.73
CA ILE A 26 6.23 21.32 -56.80
C ILE A 26 7.17 20.20 -56.40
N LYS A 27 7.86 19.56 -57.34
CA LYS A 27 8.84 18.51 -57.02
C LYS A 27 9.95 19.03 -56.10
N MET A 28 10.37 20.30 -56.26
CA MET A 28 11.40 20.97 -55.46
C MET A 28 10.97 21.26 -54.01
N LEU A 29 9.66 21.36 -53.72
CA LEU A 29 9.17 21.48 -52.34
C LEU A 29 9.46 20.21 -51.51
N PHE A 30 9.44 19.03 -52.16
CA PHE A 30 9.55 17.72 -51.51
C PHE A 30 10.92 17.07 -51.68
N ARG A 31 11.59 17.28 -52.82
CA ARG A 31 12.91 16.70 -53.14
C ARG A 31 13.83 17.78 -53.70
N PRO A 32 15.16 17.77 -53.47
CA PRO A 32 15.96 16.70 -52.86
C PRO A 32 16.01 16.75 -51.34
N TYR A 33 16.24 15.59 -50.72
CA TYR A 33 16.31 15.40 -49.27
C TYR A 33 17.55 16.02 -48.62
N THR A 34 18.61 16.19 -49.41
CA THR A 34 19.89 16.76 -49.00
C THR A 34 20.22 17.98 -49.84
N GLU A 35 21.10 18.83 -49.30
CA GLU A 35 21.66 19.93 -50.07
C GLU A 35 22.42 19.39 -51.29
N LYS A 36 22.17 19.98 -52.46
CA LYS A 36 22.94 19.68 -53.67
C LYS A 36 23.84 20.87 -53.99
N ARG A 37 25.13 20.59 -54.19
CA ARG A 37 26.13 21.58 -54.60
C ARG A 37 26.64 21.23 -55.99
N VAL A 38 26.81 22.24 -56.83
CA VAL A 38 27.46 22.11 -58.13
C VAL A 38 28.68 23.04 -58.11
N GLY A 39 29.87 22.45 -58.04
CA GLY A 39 31.11 23.19 -57.83
C GLY A 39 31.10 23.94 -56.49
N ARG A 40 31.33 25.27 -56.53
CA ARG A 40 31.29 26.15 -55.34
C ARG A 40 29.89 26.71 -55.02
N PHE A 41 28.90 26.50 -55.89
CA PHE A 41 27.57 27.10 -55.74
C PHE A 41 26.56 26.08 -55.19
N ARG A 42 25.76 26.50 -54.21
CA ARG A 42 24.62 25.73 -53.68
C ARG A 42 23.43 25.91 -54.61
N VAL A 43 22.78 24.82 -55.00
CA VAL A 43 21.57 24.90 -55.83
C VAL A 43 20.44 25.50 -54.98
N PRO A 44 19.80 26.59 -55.42
CA PRO A 44 18.71 27.21 -54.67
C PRO A 44 17.56 26.22 -54.49
N PHE A 45 16.85 26.31 -53.36
CA PHE A 45 15.76 25.38 -53.00
C PHE A 45 16.20 23.91 -52.84
N THR A 46 17.47 23.67 -52.47
CA THR A 46 17.95 22.35 -52.01
C THR A 46 18.56 22.47 -50.61
N PRO A 47 18.12 21.65 -49.62
CA PRO A 47 17.05 20.66 -49.67
C PRO A 47 15.66 21.31 -49.87
N GLY A 48 14.67 20.50 -50.26
CA GLY A 48 13.29 20.95 -50.39
C GLY A 48 12.75 21.56 -49.08
N VAL A 49 11.73 22.41 -49.19
CA VAL A 49 11.22 23.20 -48.05
C VAL A 49 10.67 22.30 -46.92
N ILE A 50 9.98 21.21 -47.26
CA ILE A 50 9.41 20.28 -46.27
C ILE A 50 10.52 19.46 -45.57
N PRO A 51 11.46 18.82 -46.29
CA PRO A 51 12.63 18.19 -45.65
C PRO A 51 13.44 19.13 -44.76
N LYS A 52 13.48 20.44 -45.09
CA LYS A 52 14.19 21.46 -44.30
C LYS A 52 13.50 21.76 -42.98
N ARG A 53 12.17 21.73 -42.91
CA ARG A 53 11.36 21.98 -41.68
C ARG A 53 10.95 20.73 -40.92
N ARG A 54 11.47 19.55 -41.29
CA ARG A 54 11.09 18.25 -40.72
C ARG A 54 11.11 18.18 -39.20
N HIS A 55 12.13 18.73 -38.55
CA HIS A 55 12.30 18.67 -37.09
C HIS A 55 11.27 19.55 -36.38
N GLU A 56 10.96 20.71 -36.96
CA GLU A 56 9.92 21.62 -36.47
C GLU A 56 8.55 20.92 -36.52
N LEU A 57 8.23 20.22 -37.62
CA LEU A 57 6.98 19.47 -37.76
C LEU A 57 6.86 18.32 -36.75
N ALA A 58 7.94 17.55 -36.56
CA ALA A 58 7.97 16.47 -35.57
C ALA A 58 7.76 17.01 -34.14
N SER A 59 8.45 18.09 -33.78
CA SER A 59 8.29 18.73 -32.46
C SER A 59 6.87 19.27 -32.24
N GLN A 60 6.26 19.89 -33.26
CA GLN A 60 4.89 20.41 -33.14
C GLN A 60 3.85 19.28 -33.05
N LEU A 61 4.01 18.20 -33.80
CA LEU A 61 3.17 17.01 -33.67
C LEU A 61 3.29 16.39 -32.27
N GLY A 62 4.51 16.25 -31.73
CA GLY A 62 4.74 15.75 -30.38
C GLY A 62 4.00 16.58 -29.33
N LYS A 63 4.13 17.91 -29.39
CA LYS A 63 3.39 18.84 -28.51
C LYS A 63 1.87 18.67 -28.62
N MET A 64 1.34 18.51 -29.83
CA MET A 64 -0.10 18.29 -30.02
C MET A 64 -0.56 16.96 -29.41
N VAL A 65 0.22 15.88 -29.55
CA VAL A 65 -0.12 14.58 -28.98
C VAL A 65 -0.15 14.65 -27.44
N VAL A 66 0.81 15.32 -26.82
CA VAL A 66 0.88 15.40 -25.36
C VAL A 66 -0.23 16.32 -24.82
N HIS A 67 -0.38 17.51 -25.39
CA HIS A 67 -1.35 18.49 -24.87
C HIS A 67 -2.81 18.19 -25.21
N TYR A 68 -3.10 17.42 -26.26
CA TYR A 68 -4.48 17.21 -26.72
C TYR A 68 -4.93 15.75 -26.84
N LEU A 69 -4.03 14.77 -26.98
CA LEU A 69 -4.41 13.36 -27.12
C LEU A 69 -4.20 12.55 -25.84
N ILE A 70 -3.15 12.86 -25.07
CA ILE A 70 -2.76 12.10 -23.87
C ILE A 70 -2.74 13.03 -22.65
N THR A 71 -3.90 13.63 -22.35
CA THR A 71 -4.04 14.51 -21.19
C THR A 71 -4.29 13.71 -19.90
N ALA A 72 -3.82 14.25 -18.77
CA ALA A 72 -4.08 13.67 -17.44
C ALA A 72 -5.58 13.45 -17.20
N GLU A 73 -6.41 14.42 -17.58
CA GLU A 73 -7.87 14.36 -17.47
C GLU A 73 -8.47 13.23 -18.29
N GLY A 74 -8.03 13.08 -19.55
CA GLY A 74 -8.52 12.05 -20.46
C GLY A 74 -8.19 10.63 -19.97
N ILE A 75 -6.97 10.43 -19.47
CA ILE A 75 -6.54 9.16 -18.89
C ILE A 75 -7.26 8.90 -17.57
N SER A 76 -7.33 9.89 -16.66
CA SER A 76 -8.02 9.79 -15.38
C SER A 76 -9.48 9.37 -15.55
N LYS A 77 -10.20 10.02 -16.46
CA LYS A 77 -11.59 9.67 -16.82
C LYS A 77 -11.72 8.23 -17.31
N ARG A 78 -10.73 7.73 -18.05
CA ARG A 78 -10.73 6.36 -18.58
C ARG A 78 -10.38 5.32 -17.51
N LEU A 79 -9.48 5.64 -16.59
CA LEU A 79 -9.15 4.81 -15.42
C LEU A 79 -10.34 4.70 -14.46
N MET A 80 -11.08 5.79 -14.28
CA MET A 80 -12.30 5.85 -13.44
C MET A 80 -13.54 5.29 -14.15
N SER A 81 -13.42 4.78 -15.37
CA SER A 81 -14.55 4.18 -16.09
C SER A 81 -14.89 2.81 -15.51
N THR A 82 -16.18 2.49 -15.46
CA THR A 82 -16.67 1.20 -14.95
C THR A 82 -16.06 0.00 -15.70
N THR A 83 -15.85 0.14 -17.01
CA THR A 83 -15.23 -0.92 -17.81
C THR A 83 -13.79 -1.23 -17.41
N PHE A 84 -13.00 -0.21 -17.07
CA PHE A 84 -11.64 -0.41 -16.59
C PHE A 84 -11.62 -0.93 -15.15
N THR A 85 -12.45 -0.37 -14.26
CA THR A 85 -12.53 -0.81 -12.86
C THR A 85 -12.97 -2.26 -12.76
N ASP A 86 -13.97 -2.68 -13.53
CA ASP A 86 -14.47 -4.05 -13.55
C ASP A 86 -13.45 -5.00 -14.19
N GLY A 87 -12.77 -4.55 -15.26
CA GLY A 87 -11.68 -5.30 -15.88
C GLY A 87 -10.52 -5.56 -14.91
N LEU A 88 -10.08 -4.53 -14.19
CA LEU A 88 -8.99 -4.63 -13.21
C LEU A 88 -9.41 -5.47 -12.00
N THR A 89 -10.64 -5.31 -11.52
CA THR A 89 -11.21 -6.12 -10.45
C THR A 89 -11.22 -7.60 -10.82
N ASN A 90 -11.75 -7.94 -12.01
CA ASN A 90 -11.78 -9.31 -12.51
C ASN A 90 -10.37 -9.90 -12.70
N TRP A 91 -9.43 -9.09 -13.19
CA TRP A 91 -8.04 -9.53 -13.34
C TRP A 91 -7.39 -9.81 -11.97
N LEU A 92 -7.53 -8.91 -11.00
CA LEU A 92 -7.02 -9.09 -9.64
C LEU A 92 -7.69 -10.26 -8.92
N GLN A 93 -8.99 -10.48 -9.09
CA GLN A 93 -9.69 -11.64 -8.54
C GLN A 93 -9.13 -12.94 -9.11
N LYS A 94 -8.87 -13.01 -10.42
CA LYS A 94 -8.24 -14.20 -11.04
C LYS A 94 -6.83 -14.45 -10.52
N GLU A 95 -6.01 -13.41 -10.43
CA GLU A 95 -4.64 -13.55 -9.93
C GLU A 95 -4.63 -13.89 -8.44
N ALA A 96 -5.50 -13.28 -7.64
CA ALA A 96 -5.71 -13.63 -6.24
C ALA A 96 -6.17 -15.09 -6.10
N MET A 97 -7.06 -15.59 -6.96
CA MET A 97 -7.49 -16.99 -6.93
C MET A 97 -6.34 -17.95 -7.23
N LYS A 98 -5.50 -17.61 -8.21
CA LYS A 98 -4.31 -18.38 -8.56
C LYS A 98 -3.30 -18.40 -7.40
N PHE A 99 -3.12 -17.25 -6.75
CA PHE A 99 -2.27 -17.11 -5.58
C PHE A 99 -2.82 -17.89 -4.38
N MET A 100 -4.13 -17.84 -4.13
CA MET A 100 -4.80 -18.60 -3.07
C MET A 100 -4.71 -20.11 -3.29
N LYS A 101 -4.65 -20.57 -4.54
CA LYS A 101 -4.45 -22.01 -4.85
C LYS A 101 -2.99 -22.44 -4.82
N SER A 102 -2.04 -21.52 -4.63
CA SER A 102 -0.63 -21.84 -4.62
C SER A 102 -0.21 -22.55 -3.32
N GLU A 103 0.72 -23.50 -3.44
CA GLU A 103 1.33 -24.19 -2.30
C GLU A 103 2.51 -23.40 -1.69
N GLN A 104 2.77 -22.20 -2.19
CA GLN A 104 3.83 -21.34 -1.65
C GLN A 104 3.40 -20.81 -0.28
N THR A 105 4.38 -20.65 0.61
CA THR A 105 4.18 -19.96 1.90
C THR A 105 4.27 -18.45 1.70
N GLY A 106 3.56 -17.69 2.55
CA GLY A 106 3.63 -16.23 2.50
C GLY A 106 5.06 -15.69 2.65
N GLU A 107 5.90 -16.36 3.45
CA GLU A 107 7.32 -16.03 3.60
C GLU A 107 8.13 -16.22 2.30
N THR A 108 7.89 -17.31 1.57
CA THR A 108 8.58 -17.58 0.30
C THR A 108 8.17 -16.57 -0.78
N PHE A 109 6.88 -16.24 -0.85
CA PHE A 109 6.37 -15.23 -1.77
C PHE A 109 6.97 -13.84 -1.51
N LEU A 110 6.97 -13.38 -0.26
CA LEU A 110 7.53 -12.09 0.12
C LEU A 110 9.04 -11.99 -0.17
N LYS A 111 9.76 -13.10 0.02
CA LYS A 111 11.18 -13.18 -0.32
C LYS A 111 11.40 -13.08 -1.83
N GLN A 112 10.62 -13.79 -2.64
CA GLN A 112 10.79 -13.84 -4.08
C GLN A 112 10.40 -12.53 -4.77
N GLN A 113 9.30 -11.91 -4.36
CA GLN A 113 8.73 -10.76 -5.07
C GLN A 113 9.22 -9.41 -4.55
N PHE A 114 9.53 -9.33 -3.26
CA PHE A 114 9.94 -8.08 -2.61
C PHE A 114 11.38 -8.13 -2.06
N GLY A 115 12.09 -9.25 -2.20
CA GLY A 115 13.43 -9.42 -1.63
C GLY A 115 13.46 -9.34 -0.10
N LEU A 116 12.29 -9.46 0.55
CA LEU A 116 12.14 -9.29 2.00
C LEU A 116 12.56 -10.58 2.71
N THR A 117 13.86 -10.70 2.98
CA THR A 117 14.38 -11.75 3.86
C THR A 117 13.89 -11.50 5.29
N SER A 118 13.32 -12.53 5.93
CA SER A 118 12.84 -12.51 7.32
C SER A 118 11.66 -11.56 7.60
N ALA A 119 10.66 -11.53 6.70
CA ALA A 119 9.42 -10.76 6.89
C ALA A 119 8.73 -11.08 8.23
N HIS A 120 8.75 -12.36 8.65
CA HIS A 120 8.23 -12.81 9.94
C HIS A 120 8.91 -12.13 11.14
N GLN A 121 10.24 -12.15 11.16
CA GLN A 121 11.00 -11.57 12.26
C GLN A 121 10.85 -10.05 12.33
N ARG A 122 10.79 -9.38 11.18
CA ARG A 122 10.50 -7.94 11.13
C ARG A 122 9.11 -7.62 11.65
N LEU A 123 8.09 -8.40 11.29
CA LEU A 123 6.73 -8.25 11.81
C LEU A 123 6.69 -8.46 13.33
N CYS A 124 7.29 -9.54 13.86
CA CYS A 124 7.39 -9.77 15.30
C CYS A 124 8.04 -8.59 16.03
N THR A 125 9.16 -8.08 15.49
CA THR A 125 9.88 -6.94 16.08
C THR A 125 9.04 -5.66 16.08
N GLN A 126 8.35 -5.36 14.97
CA GLN A 126 7.52 -4.16 14.86
C GLN A 126 6.28 -4.23 15.75
N VAL A 127 5.65 -5.40 15.82
CA VAL A 127 4.53 -5.65 16.72
C VAL A 127 4.98 -5.54 18.17
N GLY A 128 6.16 -6.07 18.50
CA GLY A 128 6.75 -5.91 19.83
C GLY A 128 6.96 -4.45 20.23
N LYS A 129 7.50 -3.62 19.33
CA LYS A 129 7.63 -2.18 19.54
C LYS A 129 6.30 -1.45 19.65
N LEU A 130 5.30 -1.83 18.85
CA LEU A 130 3.95 -1.27 18.94
C LEU A 130 3.30 -1.58 20.30
N VAL A 131 3.49 -2.80 20.81
CA VAL A 131 3.01 -3.21 22.13
C VAL A 131 3.72 -2.44 23.24
N GLU A 132 5.04 -2.32 23.18
CA GLU A 132 5.82 -1.56 24.16
C GLU A 132 5.38 -0.08 24.20
N ASN A 133 5.32 0.56 23.03
CA ASN A 133 4.88 1.95 22.92
C ASN A 133 3.41 2.13 23.33
N GLY A 134 2.55 1.16 22.98
CA GLY A 134 1.15 1.13 23.39
C GLY A 134 0.99 1.00 24.90
N TYR A 135 1.75 0.11 25.52
CA TYR A 135 1.81 -0.08 26.98
C TYR A 135 2.24 1.21 27.66
N ARG A 136 3.41 1.77 27.29
CA ARG A 136 3.91 3.02 27.88
C ARG A 136 2.94 4.17 27.69
N GLY A 137 2.36 4.32 26.49
CA GLY A 137 1.40 5.37 26.17
C GLY A 137 0.11 5.25 26.95
N TYR A 138 -0.40 4.02 27.15
CA TYR A 138 -1.59 3.75 27.95
C TYR A 138 -1.34 4.00 29.43
N PHE A 139 -0.24 3.47 29.98
CA PHE A 139 0.13 3.68 31.38
C PHE A 139 0.36 5.16 31.67
N ALA A 140 1.09 5.89 30.81
CA ALA A 140 1.36 7.31 30.99
C ALA A 140 0.08 8.18 31.00
N LYS A 141 -0.91 7.87 30.15
CA LYS A 141 -2.17 8.61 30.08
C LYS A 141 -3.11 8.31 31.24
N ASN A 142 -3.05 7.10 31.78
CA ASN A 142 -3.99 6.59 32.77
C ASN A 142 -3.37 6.47 34.17
N ARG A 143 -2.19 7.06 34.41
CA ARG A 143 -1.43 6.98 35.69
C ARG A 143 -2.26 7.28 36.94
N TYR A 144 -3.09 8.32 36.87
CA TYR A 144 -3.91 8.83 37.97
C TYR A 144 -5.35 8.29 37.95
N GLN A 145 -5.67 7.36 37.04
CA GLN A 145 -6.99 6.72 37.04
C GLN A 145 -6.98 5.52 37.98
N LYS A 146 -8.14 5.28 38.59
CA LYS A 146 -8.35 4.16 39.49
C LYS A 146 -8.37 2.85 38.71
N LEU A 147 -7.79 1.79 39.28
CA LEU A 147 -7.81 0.47 38.66
C LEU A 147 -9.24 0.01 38.31
N ASP A 148 -10.22 0.36 39.13
CA ASP A 148 -11.63 0.05 38.86
C ASP A 148 -12.14 0.62 37.53
N GLU A 149 -11.72 1.82 37.14
CA GLU A 149 -12.20 2.47 35.91
C GLU A 149 -11.55 1.86 34.65
N LEU A 150 -10.36 1.28 34.81
CA LEU A 150 -9.56 0.69 33.72
C LEU A 150 -9.91 -0.77 33.43
N LEU A 151 -10.46 -1.49 34.42
CA LEU A 151 -10.75 -2.91 34.30
C LEU A 151 -12.05 -3.16 33.50
N PRO A 152 -12.01 -3.97 32.42
CA PRO A 152 -13.22 -4.39 31.72
C PRO A 152 -14.21 -5.09 32.64
N LEU A 153 -15.50 -4.83 32.47
CA LEU A 153 -16.58 -5.44 33.29
C LEU A 153 -16.49 -6.97 33.36
N SER A 154 -16.05 -7.62 32.27
CA SER A 154 -15.85 -9.08 32.19
C SER A 154 -14.75 -9.57 33.13
N MET A 155 -13.69 -8.78 33.33
CA MET A 155 -12.59 -9.14 34.23
C MET A 155 -13.01 -8.96 35.69
N LYS A 156 -13.69 -7.86 36.02
CA LYS A 156 -14.24 -7.63 37.37
C LYS A 156 -15.13 -8.79 37.83
N LYS A 157 -16.09 -9.18 36.97
CA LYS A 157 -16.98 -10.32 37.24
C LYS A 157 -16.24 -11.63 37.41
N LYS A 158 -15.25 -11.93 36.56
CA LYS A 158 -14.44 -13.16 36.68
C LYS A 158 -13.66 -13.21 37.99
N ILE A 159 -13.09 -12.09 38.43
CA ILE A 159 -12.36 -12.02 39.70
C ILE A 159 -13.32 -12.23 40.86
N GLU A 160 -14.45 -11.53 40.88
CA GLU A 160 -15.47 -11.67 41.94
C GLU A 160 -16.06 -13.08 42.02
N MET A 161 -16.30 -13.73 40.88
CA MET A 161 -16.78 -15.12 40.82
C MET A 161 -15.73 -16.15 41.29
N ASN A 162 -14.44 -15.82 41.19
CA ASN A 162 -13.35 -16.73 41.57
C ASN A 162 -12.89 -16.54 43.02
N ILE A 163 -13.29 -15.46 43.71
CA ILE A 163 -12.98 -15.24 45.13
C ILE A 163 -13.38 -16.45 46.01
N PRO A 164 -14.55 -17.09 45.84
CA PRO A 164 -14.91 -18.31 46.57
C PRO A 164 -13.90 -19.45 46.34
N THR A 165 -13.48 -19.68 45.09
CA THR A 165 -12.50 -20.74 44.76
C THR A 165 -11.13 -20.47 45.38
N VAL A 166 -10.68 -19.20 45.38
CA VAL A 166 -9.43 -18.81 46.04
C VAL A 166 -9.54 -18.98 47.55
N THR A 167 -10.70 -18.65 48.13
CA THR A 167 -10.96 -18.85 49.57
C THR A 167 -10.84 -20.32 49.95
N ASP A 168 -11.47 -21.20 49.17
CA ASP A 168 -11.41 -22.65 49.38
C ASP A 168 -9.98 -23.18 49.30
N TYR A 169 -9.23 -22.77 48.27
CA TYR A 169 -7.83 -23.14 48.11
C TYR A 169 -6.95 -22.68 49.30
N LEU A 170 -7.16 -21.46 49.80
CA LEU A 170 -6.41 -20.93 50.93
C LEU A 170 -6.73 -21.65 52.25
N LEU A 171 -8.00 -21.99 52.48
CA LEU A 171 -8.42 -22.74 53.67
C LEU A 171 -7.87 -24.17 53.65
N GLU A 172 -7.95 -24.84 52.50
CA GLU A 172 -7.40 -26.19 52.31
C GLU A 172 -5.88 -26.20 52.50
N ARG A 173 -5.18 -25.22 51.92
CA ARG A 173 -3.73 -25.08 52.11
C ARG A 173 -3.36 -24.74 53.55
N GLY A 174 -4.16 -23.92 54.22
CA GLY A 174 -4.02 -23.63 55.66
C GLY A 174 -4.19 -24.88 56.52
N GLU A 175 -5.21 -25.69 56.23
CA GLU A 175 -5.43 -26.99 56.88
C GLU A 175 -4.22 -27.92 56.69
N MET A 176 -3.77 -28.13 55.45
CA MET A 176 -2.63 -28.99 55.15
C MET A 176 -1.36 -28.53 55.86
N TYR A 177 -1.10 -27.22 55.89
CA TYR A 177 0.05 -26.66 56.60
C TYR A 177 -0.05 -26.93 58.10
N LEU A 178 -1.20 -26.67 58.73
CA LEU A 178 -1.40 -26.96 60.16
C LEU A 178 -1.31 -28.45 60.48
N GLN A 179 -1.64 -29.34 59.54
CA GLN A 179 -1.50 -30.79 59.68
C GLN A 179 -0.07 -31.32 59.48
N SER A 180 0.77 -30.56 58.76
CA SER A 180 2.16 -30.91 58.48
C SER A 180 3.03 -30.89 59.74
N SER A 181 4.17 -31.61 59.70
CA SER A 181 5.15 -31.59 60.80
C SER A 181 5.68 -30.17 61.06
N GLU A 182 5.95 -29.40 60.00
CA GLU A 182 6.41 -28.01 60.10
C GLU A 182 5.39 -27.10 60.80
N GLY A 183 4.10 -27.26 60.47
CA GLY A 183 3.02 -26.52 61.11
C GLY A 183 2.88 -26.86 62.60
N LYS A 184 3.02 -28.13 62.97
CA LYS A 184 3.03 -28.56 64.39
C LYS A 184 4.21 -27.96 65.15
N ASP A 185 5.40 -28.00 64.57
CA ASP A 185 6.61 -27.44 65.17
C ASP A 185 6.45 -25.91 65.37
N GLN A 186 5.91 -25.21 64.37
CA GLN A 186 5.65 -23.78 64.44
C GLN A 186 4.58 -23.44 65.49
N LEU A 187 3.52 -24.25 65.62
CA LEU A 187 2.54 -24.12 66.69
C LEU A 187 3.17 -24.35 68.07
N SER A 188 4.07 -25.33 68.21
CA SER A 188 4.81 -25.59 69.45
C SER A 188 5.61 -24.37 69.87
N VAL A 189 6.35 -23.76 68.93
CA VAL A 189 7.11 -22.52 69.15
C VAL A 189 6.20 -21.34 69.51
N MET A 190 5.05 -21.18 68.85
CA MET A 190 4.09 -20.12 69.15
C MET A 190 3.47 -20.27 70.54
N ILE A 191 3.08 -21.49 70.92
CA ILE A 191 2.52 -21.80 72.24
C ILE A 191 3.57 -21.57 73.32
N ASP A 192 4.81 -22.03 73.11
CA ASP A 192 5.91 -21.83 74.05
C ASP A 192 6.17 -20.33 74.27
N ARG A 193 6.29 -19.56 73.19
CA ARG A 193 6.47 -18.10 73.26
C ARG A 193 5.32 -17.41 73.98
N PHE A 194 4.08 -17.82 73.71
CA PHE A 194 2.90 -17.26 74.37
C PHE A 194 2.88 -17.55 75.88
N LEU A 195 3.22 -18.78 76.28
CA LEU A 195 3.28 -19.18 77.69
C LEU A 195 4.40 -18.44 78.42
N VAL A 196 5.60 -18.33 77.83
CA VAL A 196 6.71 -17.55 78.38
C VAL A 196 6.31 -16.08 78.57
N GLN A 197 5.58 -15.49 77.61
CA GLN A 197 5.12 -14.10 77.70
C GLN A 197 4.09 -13.88 78.83
N LYS A 198 3.36 -14.92 79.27
CA LYS A 198 2.45 -14.87 80.43
C LYS A 198 3.17 -14.95 81.78
N GLY A 199 4.50 -15.01 81.79
CA GLY A 199 5.32 -14.95 82.99
C GLY A 199 5.29 -16.24 83.82
N LYS A 200 5.33 -16.11 85.15
CA LYS A 200 5.55 -17.26 86.07
C LYS A 200 4.50 -18.37 85.94
N ILE A 201 3.23 -18.03 85.65
CA ILE A 201 2.14 -19.01 85.50
C ILE A 201 2.30 -19.81 84.20
N GLY A 202 2.69 -19.16 83.10
CA GLY A 202 2.90 -19.83 81.83
C GLY A 202 4.09 -20.79 81.86
N ASN A 203 5.20 -20.41 82.51
CA ASN A 203 6.34 -21.31 82.69
C ASN A 203 5.98 -22.58 83.49
N MET A 204 5.10 -22.47 84.50
CA MET A 204 4.62 -23.66 85.23
C MET A 204 3.77 -24.58 84.35
N ILE A 205 2.94 -24.01 83.46
CA ILE A 205 2.10 -24.75 82.51
C ILE A 205 2.97 -25.49 81.49
N SER A 206 3.99 -24.83 80.93
CA SER A 206 4.96 -25.45 80.01
C SER A 206 5.68 -26.64 80.64
N MET A 207 6.10 -26.52 81.92
CA MET A 207 6.78 -27.61 82.65
C MET A 207 5.85 -28.80 82.99
N PHE A 208 4.55 -28.56 83.22
CA PHE A 208 3.61 -29.61 83.64
C PHE A 208 2.96 -30.35 82.47
N LEU A 209 2.59 -29.64 81.39
CA LEU A 209 1.83 -30.20 80.28
C LEU A 209 2.71 -30.59 79.09
N GLY A 210 3.89 -29.99 78.92
CA GLY A 210 4.71 -30.14 77.73
C GLY A 210 4.05 -29.49 76.51
N ASN A 211 4.83 -28.73 75.74
CA ASN A 211 4.29 -27.96 74.62
C ASN A 211 3.66 -28.87 73.54
N ASP A 212 4.21 -30.06 73.32
CA ASP A 212 3.72 -31.00 72.31
C ASP A 212 2.29 -31.51 72.62
N ARG A 213 1.96 -31.75 73.89
CA ARG A 213 0.61 -32.21 74.28
C ARG A 213 -0.43 -31.10 74.15
N LEU A 214 -0.02 -29.84 74.28
CA LEU A 214 -0.89 -28.69 74.05
C LEU A 214 -1.14 -28.50 72.55
N VAL A 215 -0.10 -28.67 71.71
CA VAL A 215 -0.23 -28.67 70.25
C VAL A 215 -1.22 -29.74 69.81
N ASP A 216 -1.10 -30.99 70.30
CA ASP A 216 -1.97 -32.10 69.90
C ASP A 216 -3.46 -31.88 70.24
N LYS A 217 -3.79 -31.02 71.21
CA LYS A 217 -5.17 -30.65 71.56
C LYS A 217 -5.65 -29.40 70.81
N ILE A 218 -4.76 -28.43 70.57
CA ILE A 218 -5.10 -27.15 69.94
C ILE A 218 -5.16 -27.28 68.42
N GLN A 219 -4.26 -28.08 67.83
CA GLN A 219 -4.17 -28.26 66.39
C GLN A 219 -5.49 -28.78 65.77
N PRO A 220 -6.15 -29.85 66.27
CA PRO A 220 -7.44 -30.28 65.72
C PRO A 220 -8.54 -29.23 65.87
N ALA A 221 -8.50 -28.43 66.93
CA ALA A 221 -9.46 -27.34 67.14
C ALA A 221 -9.27 -26.20 66.13
N LEU A 222 -8.02 -25.84 65.81
CA LEU A 222 -7.68 -24.86 64.77
C LEU A 222 -8.07 -25.36 63.37
N VAL A 223 -7.75 -26.63 63.05
CA VAL A 223 -8.13 -27.25 61.78
C VAL A 223 -9.65 -27.28 61.62
N LYS A 224 -10.38 -27.74 62.63
CA LYS A 224 -11.85 -27.71 62.64
C LYS A 224 -12.40 -26.29 62.51
N GLY A 225 -11.73 -25.31 63.09
CA GLY A 225 -12.05 -23.89 62.95
C GLY A 225 -11.88 -23.39 61.51
N LEU A 226 -10.82 -23.80 60.80
CA LEU A 226 -10.63 -23.46 59.38
C LEU A 226 -11.67 -24.12 58.47
N GLN A 227 -12.13 -25.31 58.82
CA GLN A 227 -13.20 -26.03 58.10
C GLN A 227 -14.60 -25.47 58.36
N ASP A 228 -14.75 -24.60 59.36
CA ASP A 228 -16.06 -24.04 59.69
C ASP A 228 -16.55 -23.04 58.63
N SER A 229 -17.85 -23.10 58.37
CA SER A 229 -18.49 -22.26 57.36
C SER A 229 -18.44 -20.76 57.70
N GLU A 230 -18.37 -20.39 58.98
CA GLU A 230 -18.23 -18.98 59.38
C GLU A 230 -16.83 -18.46 59.12
N THR A 231 -15.79 -19.26 59.37
CA THR A 231 -14.40 -18.89 59.03
C THR A 231 -14.27 -18.68 57.52
N LYS A 232 -14.86 -19.55 56.70
CA LYS A 232 -14.91 -19.36 55.25
C LYS A 232 -15.55 -18.04 54.85
N LYS A 233 -16.70 -17.67 55.43
CA LYS A 233 -17.35 -16.38 55.17
C LYS A 233 -16.49 -15.18 55.60
N VAL A 234 -15.77 -15.30 56.71
CA VAL A 234 -14.86 -14.24 57.19
C VAL A 234 -13.69 -14.05 56.22
N ILE A 235 -13.00 -15.12 55.82
CA ILE A 235 -11.89 -15.05 54.86
C ILE A 235 -12.37 -14.51 53.51
N GLN A 236 -13.52 -15.00 53.02
CA GLN A 236 -14.09 -14.51 51.78
C GLN A 236 -14.38 -13.00 51.84
N ARG A 237 -14.94 -12.51 52.95
CA ARG A 237 -15.20 -11.07 53.16
C ARG A 237 -13.91 -10.26 53.21
N LEU A 238 -12.87 -10.78 53.87
CA LEU A 238 -11.56 -10.12 53.92
C LEU A 238 -10.94 -10.00 52.52
N ILE A 239 -11.03 -11.05 51.70
CA ILE A 239 -10.55 -11.03 50.30
C ILE A 239 -11.36 -10.02 49.48
N HIS A 240 -12.69 -9.97 49.63
CA HIS A 240 -13.51 -8.96 48.96
C HIS A 240 -13.13 -7.53 49.37
N GLN A 241 -12.95 -7.27 50.66
CA GLN A 241 -12.55 -5.95 51.17
C GLN A 241 -11.17 -5.54 50.66
N GLU A 242 -10.23 -6.48 50.60
CA GLU A 242 -8.91 -6.20 50.06
C GLU A 242 -9.00 -5.94 48.56
N TRP A 243 -9.75 -6.74 47.81
CA TRP A 243 -10.02 -6.48 46.39
C TRP A 243 -10.64 -5.09 46.15
N ASP A 244 -11.59 -4.67 47.00
CA ASP A 244 -12.19 -3.33 46.93
C ASP A 244 -11.18 -2.20 47.15
N LYS A 245 -10.23 -2.36 48.09
CA LYS A 245 -9.15 -1.39 48.28
C LYS A 245 -8.22 -1.33 47.06
N TRP A 246 -7.85 -2.49 46.51
CA TRP A 246 -6.98 -2.55 45.33
C TRP A 246 -7.63 -1.93 44.10
N LYS A 247 -8.96 -2.06 43.94
CA LYS A 247 -9.73 -1.38 42.90
C LYS A 247 -9.64 0.15 42.98
N GLN A 248 -9.51 0.72 44.19
CA GLN A 248 -9.44 2.17 44.39
C GLN A 248 -8.03 2.74 44.24
N LYS A 249 -6.98 1.90 44.18
CA LYS A 249 -5.61 2.36 43.96
C LYS A 249 -5.46 2.94 42.56
N GLU A 250 -4.61 3.95 42.45
CA GLU A 250 -4.23 4.54 41.17
C GLU A 250 -3.22 3.65 40.44
N LEU A 251 -3.26 3.67 39.10
CA LEU A 251 -2.44 2.79 38.27
C LEU A 251 -0.93 2.95 38.53
N HIS A 252 -0.45 4.17 38.83
CA HIS A 252 0.96 4.43 39.11
C HIS A 252 1.47 3.75 40.39
N GLU A 253 0.61 3.48 41.38
CA GLU A 253 1.00 2.74 42.60
C GLU A 253 1.18 1.25 42.32
N LEU A 254 0.60 0.75 41.23
CA LEU A 254 0.72 -0.64 40.79
C LEU A 254 1.94 -0.84 39.90
N GLU A 255 2.51 0.23 39.33
CA GLU A 255 3.71 0.21 38.48
C GLU A 255 4.90 -0.43 39.21
N SER A 256 5.04 -0.24 40.53
CA SER A 256 6.13 -0.87 41.32
C SER A 256 5.97 -2.39 41.49
N TYR A 257 4.76 -2.92 41.33
CA TYR A 257 4.47 -4.35 41.45
C TYR A 257 4.36 -5.03 40.07
N LEU A 258 4.36 -4.25 38.99
CA LEU A 258 4.16 -4.70 37.62
C LEU A 258 5.45 -4.46 36.82
N ASN A 259 6.17 -5.52 36.52
CA ASN A 259 7.35 -5.43 35.66
C ASN A 259 6.91 -5.21 34.20
N GLU A 260 7.24 -4.04 33.64
CA GLU A 260 6.92 -3.68 32.25
C GLU A 260 7.41 -4.76 31.26
N GLU A 261 8.62 -5.26 31.45
CA GLU A 261 9.22 -6.25 30.54
C GLU A 261 8.46 -7.58 30.53
N GLU A 262 7.96 -8.01 31.69
CA GLU A 262 7.17 -9.23 31.82
C GLU A 262 5.79 -9.09 31.17
N ILE A 263 5.13 -7.95 31.33
CA ILE A 263 3.83 -7.71 30.71
C ILE A 263 3.97 -7.59 29.20
N VAL A 264 4.95 -6.82 28.72
CA VAL A 264 5.19 -6.65 27.29
C VAL A 264 5.55 -7.99 26.65
N SER A 265 6.43 -8.79 27.27
CA SER A 265 6.78 -10.11 26.76
C SER A 265 5.62 -11.10 26.80
N TYR A 266 4.78 -11.09 27.84
CA TYR A 266 3.57 -11.91 27.89
C TYR A 266 2.57 -11.53 26.80
N ILE A 267 2.35 -10.22 26.58
CA ILE A 267 1.48 -9.74 25.51
C ILE A 267 2.06 -10.11 24.14
N GLN A 268 3.37 -9.96 23.93
CA GLN A 268 4.04 -10.39 22.70
C GLN A 268 3.86 -11.89 22.44
N GLN A 269 4.09 -12.74 23.44
CA GLN A 269 3.88 -14.19 23.30
C GLN A 269 2.40 -14.54 23.07
N ALA A 270 1.47 -13.85 23.75
CA ALA A 270 0.04 -14.05 23.53
C ALA A 270 -0.38 -13.61 22.13
N ILE A 271 0.18 -12.51 21.62
CA ILE A 271 0.00 -12.03 20.24
C ILE A 271 0.57 -13.05 19.27
N GLU A 272 1.81 -13.51 19.43
CA GLU A 272 2.42 -14.49 18.54
C GLU A 272 1.67 -15.83 18.51
N LYS A 273 1.15 -16.26 19.66
CA LYS A 273 0.41 -17.53 19.80
C LYS A 273 -1.02 -17.43 19.27
N ASN A 274 -1.70 -16.30 19.51
CA ASN A 274 -3.13 -16.15 19.21
C ASN A 274 -3.40 -15.44 17.88
N LEU A 275 -2.46 -14.68 17.31
CA LEU A 275 -2.64 -14.07 15.98
C LEU A 275 -2.29 -15.09 14.90
N PRO A 276 -3.30 -15.53 14.11
CA PRO A 276 -3.08 -16.55 13.09
C PRO A 276 -2.13 -16.10 11.99
N ILE A 277 -1.97 -14.78 11.77
CA ILE A 277 -1.13 -14.22 10.71
C ILE A 277 0.34 -14.64 10.82
N PHE A 278 0.85 -14.84 12.05
CA PHE A 278 2.21 -15.32 12.27
C PHE A 278 2.39 -16.78 11.89
N GLN A 279 1.31 -17.57 11.93
CA GLN A 279 1.27 -18.97 11.52
C GLN A 279 1.01 -19.09 10.01
N TRP A 280 0.10 -18.28 9.46
CA TRP A 280 -0.24 -18.20 8.03
C TRP A 280 0.94 -17.84 7.13
N MET A 281 1.93 -17.13 7.66
CA MET A 281 3.16 -16.85 6.89
C MET A 281 4.04 -18.08 6.69
N LYS A 282 3.93 -19.08 7.57
CA LYS A 282 4.71 -20.32 7.54
C LYS A 282 3.93 -21.49 6.91
N THR A 283 2.61 -21.42 6.86
CA THR A 283 1.78 -22.43 6.18
C THR A 283 1.54 -22.07 4.70
N PRO A 284 1.25 -23.08 3.84
CA PRO A 284 0.85 -22.82 2.46
C PRO A 284 -0.40 -21.95 2.40
N ILE A 285 -0.42 -20.98 1.48
CA ILE A 285 -1.51 -20.01 1.34
C ILE A 285 -2.87 -20.72 1.17
N ARG A 286 -2.88 -21.83 0.42
CA ARG A 286 -4.06 -22.66 0.16
C ARG A 286 -4.80 -23.12 1.41
N GLU A 287 -4.12 -23.39 2.52
CA GLU A 287 -4.77 -24.00 3.68
C GLU A 287 -5.65 -23.01 4.45
N TRP A 288 -5.27 -21.73 4.49
CA TRP A 288 -5.99 -20.70 5.23
C TRP A 288 -6.73 -19.71 4.35
N SER A 289 -6.49 -19.70 3.03
CA SER A 289 -7.12 -18.73 2.13
C SER A 289 -8.60 -18.98 1.90
N TYR A 290 -9.07 -20.24 1.93
CA TYR A 290 -10.46 -20.60 1.62
C TYR A 290 -11.49 -19.92 2.55
N GLN A 291 -11.18 -19.79 3.84
CA GLN A 291 -12.06 -19.14 4.83
C GLN A 291 -12.22 -17.63 4.60
N TYR A 292 -11.29 -16.99 3.88
CA TYR A 292 -11.35 -15.56 3.57
C TYR A 292 -11.61 -15.28 2.09
N GLU A 293 -11.76 -16.32 1.26
CA GLU A 293 -11.89 -16.20 -0.20
C GLU A 293 -13.04 -15.27 -0.58
N SER A 294 -14.25 -15.48 -0.07
CA SER A 294 -15.41 -14.64 -0.37
C SER A 294 -15.21 -13.18 0.05
N THR A 295 -14.65 -12.94 1.23
CA THR A 295 -14.41 -11.58 1.73
C THR A 295 -13.34 -10.87 0.89
N VAL A 296 -12.28 -11.59 0.50
CA VAL A 296 -11.22 -11.04 -0.33
C VAL A 296 -11.75 -10.73 -1.73
N MET A 297 -12.47 -11.65 -2.35
CA MET A 297 -12.99 -11.50 -3.71
C MET A 297 -14.08 -10.43 -3.82
N ASP A 298 -15.04 -10.43 -2.90
CA ASP A 298 -16.27 -9.63 -3.06
C ASP A 298 -16.16 -8.25 -2.38
N VAL A 299 -15.27 -8.11 -1.39
CA VAL A 299 -15.18 -6.88 -0.59
C VAL A 299 -13.80 -6.23 -0.68
N VAL A 300 -12.73 -6.98 -0.42
CA VAL A 300 -11.39 -6.39 -0.33
C VAL A 300 -10.88 -5.96 -1.71
N ILE A 301 -10.92 -6.84 -2.71
CA ILE A 301 -10.38 -6.53 -4.04
C ILE A 301 -11.13 -5.37 -4.71
N PRO A 302 -12.48 -5.35 -4.81
CA PRO A 302 -13.19 -4.24 -5.47
C PRO A 302 -12.93 -2.90 -4.78
N ARG A 303 -12.87 -2.91 -3.44
CA ARG A 303 -12.60 -1.70 -2.65
C ARG A 303 -11.15 -1.24 -2.79
N ALA A 304 -10.19 -2.17 -2.79
CA ALA A 304 -8.78 -1.88 -3.05
C ALA A 304 -8.58 -1.29 -4.44
N VAL A 305 -9.23 -1.85 -5.47
CA VAL A 305 -9.23 -1.32 -6.85
C VAL A 305 -9.76 0.10 -6.89
N THR A 306 -10.90 0.35 -6.26
CA THR A 306 -11.51 1.69 -6.22
C THR A 306 -10.59 2.71 -5.56
N VAL A 307 -9.97 2.36 -4.43
CA VAL A 307 -9.02 3.23 -3.72
C VAL A 307 -7.75 3.46 -4.53
N LEU A 308 -7.17 2.40 -5.12
CA LEU A 308 -5.97 2.48 -5.96
C LEU A 308 -6.19 3.37 -7.18
N ILE A 309 -7.29 3.16 -7.91
CA ILE A 309 -7.62 3.96 -9.09
C ILE A 309 -7.86 5.42 -8.66
N GLY A 310 -8.58 5.67 -7.56
CA GLY A 310 -8.78 7.03 -7.05
C GLY A 310 -7.47 7.74 -6.66
N LEU A 311 -6.53 7.01 -6.06
CA LEU A 311 -5.21 7.53 -5.70
C LEU A 311 -4.37 7.85 -6.94
N ILE A 312 -4.35 6.95 -7.93
CA ILE A 312 -3.67 7.19 -9.22
C ILE A 312 -4.31 8.36 -9.95
N ALA A 313 -5.64 8.40 -10.06
CA ALA A 313 -6.39 9.43 -10.76
C ALA A 313 -6.17 10.83 -10.17
N SER A 314 -6.02 10.93 -8.85
CA SER A 314 -5.77 12.19 -8.15
C SER A 314 -4.32 12.68 -8.26
N HIS A 315 -3.36 11.79 -8.50
CA HIS A 315 -1.93 12.14 -8.64
C HIS A 315 -1.43 12.03 -10.08
N LEU A 316 -2.30 11.71 -11.04
CA LEU A 316 -1.90 11.42 -12.41
C LEU A 316 -1.23 12.61 -13.10
N GLU A 317 -1.67 13.83 -12.81
CA GLU A 317 -1.07 15.05 -13.34
C GLU A 317 0.42 15.15 -12.94
N VAL A 318 0.72 15.02 -11.65
CA VAL A 318 2.09 15.02 -11.11
C VAL A 318 2.91 13.85 -11.67
N LEU A 319 2.31 12.66 -11.80
CA LEU A 319 2.98 11.47 -12.33
C LEU A 319 3.35 11.65 -13.82
N LEU A 320 2.48 12.24 -14.63
CA LEU A 320 2.75 12.49 -16.05
C LEU A 320 3.84 13.55 -16.25
N GLU A 321 3.87 14.58 -15.40
CA GLU A 321 4.95 15.57 -15.40
C GLU A 321 6.31 14.95 -15.05
N GLN A 322 6.38 14.12 -13.99
CA GLN A 322 7.63 13.49 -13.55
C GLN A 322 8.19 12.47 -14.54
N VAL A 323 7.30 11.80 -15.28
CA VAL A 323 7.71 10.84 -16.31
C VAL A 323 8.24 11.55 -17.57
N HIS A 324 8.15 12.89 -17.65
CA HIS A 324 8.51 13.68 -18.82
C HIS A 324 7.90 13.09 -20.09
N LEU A 325 6.58 12.85 -20.06
CA LEU A 325 5.87 12.23 -21.19
C LEU A 325 6.10 13.03 -22.48
N ASP A 326 6.25 14.35 -22.38
CA ASP A 326 6.64 15.23 -23.48
C ASP A 326 7.89 14.75 -24.23
N ASP A 327 8.93 14.37 -23.50
CA ASP A 327 10.20 13.93 -24.08
C ASP A 327 10.05 12.54 -24.71
N ILE A 328 9.33 11.62 -24.05
CA ILE A 328 9.06 10.28 -24.60
C ILE A 328 8.27 10.39 -25.91
N VAL A 329 7.21 11.19 -25.95
CA VAL A 329 6.40 11.36 -27.16
C VAL A 329 7.19 12.06 -28.24
N LYS A 330 8.01 13.07 -27.89
CA LYS A 330 8.89 13.74 -28.84
C LYS A 330 9.90 12.77 -29.46
N GLU A 331 10.58 11.96 -28.65
CA GLU A 331 11.51 10.94 -29.14
C GLU A 331 10.80 9.90 -30.02
N GLN A 332 9.60 9.45 -29.66
CA GLN A 332 8.82 8.52 -30.48
C GLN A 332 8.33 9.13 -31.79
N VAL A 333 7.99 10.42 -31.80
CA VAL A 333 7.60 11.15 -33.02
C VAL A 333 8.82 11.45 -33.91
N GLU A 334 9.98 11.73 -33.31
CA GLU A 334 11.25 11.86 -34.04
C GLU A 334 11.73 10.50 -34.60
N ALA A 335 11.45 9.41 -33.89
CA ALA A 335 11.68 8.04 -34.36
C ALA A 335 10.66 7.58 -35.42
N PHE A 336 9.47 8.21 -35.46
CA PHE A 336 8.52 8.03 -36.55
C PHE A 336 9.15 8.58 -37.83
N SER A 337 9.53 7.68 -38.74
CA SER A 337 10.42 8.03 -39.85
C SER A 337 9.88 9.22 -40.65
N VAL A 338 10.77 10.19 -40.89
CA VAL A 338 10.49 11.44 -41.61
C VAL A 338 9.86 11.19 -42.98
N GLU A 339 10.14 10.04 -43.61
CA GLU A 339 9.50 9.62 -44.86
C GLU A 339 7.97 9.44 -44.73
N ARG A 340 7.45 8.99 -43.58
CA ARG A 340 6.00 8.79 -43.41
C ARG A 340 5.25 10.11 -43.30
N LEU A 341 5.87 11.11 -42.68
CA LEU A 341 5.33 12.46 -42.56
C LEU A 341 5.25 13.12 -43.94
N GLU A 342 6.30 12.94 -44.75
CA GLU A 342 6.31 13.34 -46.16
C GLU A 342 5.23 12.59 -46.97
N ASP A 343 5.14 11.26 -46.82
CA ASP A 343 4.15 10.43 -47.53
C ASP A 343 2.71 10.80 -47.14
N LEU A 344 2.46 11.14 -45.88
CA LEU A 344 1.16 11.66 -45.43
C LEU A 344 0.81 12.98 -46.12
N VAL A 345 1.72 13.96 -46.11
CA VAL A 345 1.48 15.25 -46.76
C VAL A 345 1.34 15.09 -48.28
N LEU A 346 2.20 14.26 -48.89
CA LEU A 346 2.18 13.96 -50.33
C LEU A 346 0.92 13.22 -50.75
N SER A 347 0.47 12.22 -49.99
CA SER A 347 -0.71 11.42 -50.34
C SER A 347 -1.98 12.27 -50.35
N ILE A 348 -2.11 13.19 -49.39
CA ILE A 348 -3.23 14.13 -49.31
C ILE A 348 -3.13 15.20 -50.41
N SER A 349 -1.93 15.74 -50.66
CA SER A 349 -1.74 16.91 -51.54
C SER A 349 -1.50 16.58 -53.02
N ARG A 350 -1.25 15.31 -53.38
CA ARG A 350 -0.92 14.90 -54.76
C ARG A 350 -1.99 15.30 -55.77
N ARG A 351 -3.27 15.30 -55.38
CA ARG A 351 -4.38 15.71 -56.26
C ARG A 351 -4.36 17.21 -56.53
N GLU A 352 -4.17 18.01 -55.48
CA GLU A 352 -4.09 19.47 -55.56
C GLU A 352 -2.89 19.92 -56.42
N PHE A 353 -1.74 19.27 -56.24
CA PHE A 353 -0.54 19.56 -57.03
C PHE A 353 -0.68 19.28 -58.53
N LYS A 354 -1.41 18.23 -58.91
CA LYS A 354 -1.73 17.96 -60.31
C LYS A 354 -2.57 19.09 -60.90
N MET A 355 -3.56 19.58 -60.15
CA MET A 355 -4.41 20.69 -60.59
C MET A 355 -3.58 21.96 -60.84
N ILE A 356 -2.66 22.29 -59.94
CA ILE A 356 -1.76 23.44 -60.10
C ILE A 356 -0.88 23.27 -61.35
N THR A 357 -0.34 22.07 -61.60
CA THR A 357 0.44 21.78 -62.82
C THR A 357 -0.39 21.95 -64.10
N TYR A 358 -1.63 21.45 -64.12
CA TYR A 358 -2.54 21.64 -65.25
C TYR A 358 -2.91 23.10 -65.47
N LEU A 359 -3.17 23.85 -64.39
CA LEU A 359 -3.42 25.29 -64.47
C LEU A 359 -2.19 26.02 -65.04
N GLY A 360 -0.98 25.66 -64.62
CA GLY A 360 0.26 26.21 -65.16
C GLY A 360 0.42 25.96 -66.66
N ALA A 361 0.10 24.75 -67.13
CA ALA A 361 0.12 24.44 -68.55
C ALA A 361 -0.95 25.21 -69.33
N PHE A 362 -2.17 25.32 -68.78
CA PHE A 362 -3.25 26.09 -69.39
C PHE A 362 -2.89 27.58 -69.51
N LEU A 363 -2.38 28.18 -68.42
CA LEU A 363 -2.03 29.59 -68.35
C LEU A 363 -0.81 29.91 -69.23
N GLY A 364 0.17 29.01 -69.27
CA GLY A 364 1.30 29.09 -70.20
C GLY A 364 0.86 29.01 -71.67
N GLY A 365 -0.10 28.13 -72.00
CA GLY A 365 -0.70 28.07 -73.33
C GLY A 365 -1.47 29.34 -73.68
N PHE A 366 -2.20 29.91 -72.72
CA PHE A 366 -2.92 31.18 -72.89
C PHE A 366 -1.98 32.36 -73.12
N ILE A 367 -0.88 32.44 -72.37
CA ILE A 367 0.17 33.45 -72.61
C ILE A 367 0.80 33.26 -73.99
N GLY A 368 1.09 32.02 -74.39
CA GLY A 368 1.61 31.70 -75.72
C GLY A 368 0.65 32.11 -76.84
N LEU A 369 -0.67 31.99 -76.62
CA LEU A 369 -1.71 32.44 -77.55
C LEU A 369 -1.68 33.97 -77.69
N LEU A 370 -1.69 34.69 -76.58
CA LEU A 370 -1.61 36.15 -76.57
C LEU A 370 -0.33 36.65 -77.25
N GLN A 371 0.80 36.02 -76.94
CA GLN A 371 2.10 36.36 -77.50
C GLN A 371 2.17 36.08 -79.02
N GLY A 372 1.61 34.97 -79.47
CA GLY A 372 1.47 34.66 -80.89
C GLY A 372 0.56 35.64 -81.63
N PHE A 373 -0.55 36.05 -81.02
CA PHE A 373 -1.47 37.04 -81.57
C PHE A 373 -0.85 38.45 -81.65
N LEU A 374 -0.11 38.87 -80.62
CA LEU A 374 0.64 40.13 -80.61
C LEU A 374 1.70 40.16 -81.71
N LEU A 375 2.42 39.06 -81.91
CA LEU A 375 3.40 38.89 -82.99
C LEU A 375 2.77 38.94 -84.38
N PHE A 376 1.49 38.57 -84.52
CA PHE A 376 0.75 38.71 -85.76
C PHE A 376 0.32 40.17 -86.03
N ILE A 377 0.01 40.94 -85.00
CA ILE A 377 -0.38 42.36 -85.16
C ILE A 377 0.83 43.26 -85.47
N VAL A 378 1.98 42.96 -84.87
CA VAL A 378 3.20 43.79 -84.99
C VAL A 378 3.96 43.53 -86.29
N ARG A 379 3.63 42.47 -87.03
CA ARG A 379 4.32 42.01 -88.23
C ARG A 379 3.43 42.15 -89.46
#